data_AF-A0A661T569-F1
#
_entry.id   AF-A0A661T569-F1
#
_cell.length_a   1.000
_cell.length_b   1.000
_cell.length_c   1.000
_cell.angle_alpha   90.00
_cell.angle_beta   90.00
_cell.angle_gamma   90.00
#
_symmetry.space_group_name_H-M   'P 1'
#
loop_
_entity.id
_entity.type
_entity.pdbx_description
1 polymer ?
#
loop_
_entity_poly.entity_id
_entity_poly.type
_entity_poly.pdbx_seq_one_letter_code
_entity_poly.pdbx_strand_id
1 'polypeptide(L)'
;FTLGTVATEIYVMHGETAAVATYARRLVKEKDAGRPLDPVIEKMNKLAGDYHANSRPLFCAKTGLVDEIVNMADLRKYLVAFAGAAYQNPKSICPQHQMILPRIIKG
;
A
#
# COMPACT_ATOMS: atom_id res chain seq x y z
N PHE A 1 4.94 13.36 6.06
CA PHE A 1 4.70 13.23 4.62
C PHE A 1 5.03 11.81 4.19
N THR A 2 4.41 11.31 3.13
CA THR A 2 4.57 9.95 2.60
C THR A 2 4.96 9.99 1.12
N LEU A 3 5.82 9.07 0.69
CA LEU A 3 6.29 9.00 -0.68
C LEU A 3 5.92 7.65 -1.30
N GLY A 4 5.59 7.68 -2.58
CA GLY A 4 5.53 6.52 -3.46
C GLY A 4 6.56 6.61 -4.58
N THR A 5 6.67 5.53 -5.35
CA THR A 5 7.41 5.49 -6.62
C THR A 5 6.48 5.02 -7.73
N VAL A 6 6.98 4.94 -8.97
CA VAL A 6 6.23 4.35 -10.09
C VAL A 6 5.81 2.89 -9.87
N ALA A 7 6.45 2.19 -8.94
CA ALA A 7 6.12 0.81 -8.57
C ALA A 7 5.16 0.71 -7.35
N THR A 8 4.68 1.84 -6.82
CA THR A 8 3.80 1.83 -5.65
C THR A 8 2.41 1.35 -5.99
N GLU A 9 1.94 0.36 -5.25
CA GLU A 9 0.56 -0.11 -5.30
C GLU A 9 0.01 -0.20 -3.88
N ILE A 10 -1.17 0.38 -3.62
CA ILE A 10 -1.77 0.38 -2.28
C ILE A 10 -3.20 -0.15 -2.39
N TYR A 11 -3.45 -1.28 -1.71
CA TYR A 11 -4.75 -1.92 -1.59
C TYR A 11 -4.80 -2.74 -0.30
N VAL A 12 -6.01 -3.02 0.21
CA VAL A 12 -6.20 -3.80 1.45
C VAL A 12 -5.72 -5.26 1.32
N MET A 13 -5.88 -5.85 0.14
CA MET A 13 -5.43 -7.19 -0.24
C MET A 13 -5.42 -7.29 -1.76
N HIS A 14 -4.90 -8.40 -2.32
CA HIS A 14 -4.93 -8.62 -3.76
C HIS A 14 -6.38 -8.69 -4.29
N GLY A 15 -6.63 -8.07 -5.45
CA GLY A 15 -7.98 -7.93 -6.01
C GLY A 15 -8.68 -9.27 -6.24
N GLU A 16 -7.96 -10.29 -6.69
CA GLU A 16 -8.50 -11.65 -6.87
C GLU A 16 -8.89 -12.28 -5.52
N THR A 17 -8.10 -12.07 -4.47
CA THR A 17 -8.42 -12.52 -3.11
C THR A 17 -9.68 -11.86 -2.59
N ALA A 18 -9.84 -10.55 -2.81
CA ALA A 18 -11.04 -9.82 -2.44
C ALA A 18 -12.27 -10.33 -3.21
N ALA A 19 -12.13 -10.62 -4.51
CA ALA A 19 -13.19 -11.18 -5.34
C ALA A 19 -13.64 -12.57 -4.87
N VAL A 20 -12.70 -13.47 -4.60
CA VAL A 20 -13.00 -14.80 -4.07
C VAL A 20 -13.65 -14.69 -2.68
N ALA A 21 -13.08 -13.90 -1.77
CA ALA A 21 -13.65 -13.72 -0.43
C ALA A 21 -15.09 -13.17 -0.45
N THR A 22 -15.38 -12.28 -1.40
CA THR A 22 -16.70 -11.66 -1.54
C THR A 22 -17.72 -12.59 -2.20
N TYR A 23 -17.32 -13.34 -3.23
CA TYR A 23 -18.27 -14.04 -4.12
C TYR A 23 -18.22 -15.57 -4.07
N ALA A 24 -17.22 -16.21 -3.47
CA ALA A 24 -17.08 -17.67 -3.49
C ALA A 24 -18.33 -18.40 -2.97
N ARG A 25 -18.89 -17.95 -1.83
CA ARG A 25 -20.12 -18.53 -1.27
C ARG A 25 -21.32 -18.37 -2.19
N ARG A 26 -21.43 -17.22 -2.88
CA ARG A 26 -22.49 -16.97 -3.85
C ARG A 26 -22.33 -17.87 -5.06
N LEU A 27 -21.11 -18.05 -5.56
CA LEU A 27 -20.81 -18.88 -6.72
C LEU A 27 -21.21 -20.35 -6.47
N VAL A 28 -20.92 -20.90 -5.28
CA VAL A 28 -21.38 -22.24 -4.89
C VAL A 28 -22.92 -22.31 -4.87
N LYS A 29 -23.59 -21.32 -4.26
CA LYS A 29 -25.06 -21.29 -4.18
C LYS A 29 -25.74 -21.21 -5.56
N GLU A 30 -25.20 -20.42 -6.49
CA GLU A 30 -25.76 -20.32 -7.86
C GLU A 30 -25.53 -21.62 -8.65
N LYS A 31 -24.36 -22.25 -8.46
CA LYS A 31 -24.03 -23.54 -9.08
C LYS A 31 -24.99 -24.64 -8.62
N ASP A 32 -25.22 -24.74 -7.32
CA ASP A 32 -26.13 -25.74 -6.73
C ASP A 32 -27.58 -25.50 -7.14
N ALA A 33 -27.96 -24.25 -7.43
CA ALA A 33 -29.29 -23.89 -7.94
C ALA A 33 -29.43 -24.06 -9.46
N GLY A 34 -28.40 -24.54 -10.16
CA GLY A 34 -28.40 -24.70 -11.63
C GLY A 34 -28.52 -23.38 -12.40
N ARG A 35 -28.18 -22.25 -11.78
CA ARG A 35 -28.25 -20.92 -12.40
C ARG A 35 -26.95 -20.56 -13.13
N PRO A 36 -27.00 -19.70 -14.17
CA PRO A 36 -25.81 -19.25 -14.87
C PRO A 36 -24.80 -18.60 -13.92
N LEU A 37 -23.52 -18.95 -14.06
CA LEU A 37 -22.43 -18.44 -13.21
C LEU A 37 -21.79 -17.16 -13.76
N ASP A 38 -21.94 -16.89 -15.06
CA ASP A 38 -21.34 -15.75 -15.74
C ASP A 38 -21.61 -14.41 -15.03
N PRO A 39 -22.82 -14.11 -14.52
CA PRO A 39 -23.08 -12.85 -13.82
C PRO A 39 -22.31 -12.68 -12.50
N VAL A 40 -21.88 -13.78 -11.86
CA VAL A 40 -21.05 -13.74 -10.66
C VAL A 40 -19.58 -13.58 -11.04
N ILE A 41 -19.14 -14.29 -12.07
CA ILE A 41 -17.77 -14.21 -12.59
C ILE A 41 -17.47 -12.80 -13.12
N GLU A 42 -18.40 -12.18 -13.84
CA GLU A 42 -18.28 -10.79 -14.29
C GLU A 42 -18.09 -9.81 -13.12
N LYS A 43 -18.82 -10.01 -12.01
CA LYS A 43 -18.66 -9.19 -10.81
C LYS A 43 -17.31 -9.41 -10.13
N MET A 44 -16.83 -10.65 -10.10
CA MET A 44 -15.49 -10.97 -9.59
C MET A 44 -14.40 -10.28 -10.41
N ASN A 45 -14.48 -10.37 -11.75
CA ASN A 45 -13.53 -9.72 -12.66
C ASN A 45 -13.59 -8.19 -12.53
N LYS A 46 -14.80 -7.63 -12.44
CA LYS A 46 -14.99 -6.19 -12.20
C LYS A 46 -14.33 -5.75 -10.89
N LEU A 47 -14.56 -6.47 -9.80
CA LEU A 47 -13.96 -6.12 -8.51
C LEU A 47 -12.42 -6.17 -8.56
N ALA A 48 -11.86 -7.21 -9.17
CA ALA A 48 -10.41 -7.30 -9.35
C ALA A 48 -9.85 -6.14 -10.20
N GLY A 49 -10.56 -5.77 -11.28
CA GLY A 49 -10.23 -4.62 -12.11
C GLY A 49 -10.30 -3.29 -11.36
N ASP A 50 -11.34 -3.09 -10.54
CA ASP A 50 -11.50 -1.90 -9.69
C ASP A 50 -10.33 -1.77 -8.70
N TYR A 51 -9.90 -2.88 -8.09
CA TYR A 51 -8.72 -2.90 -7.21
C TYR A 51 -7.44 -2.50 -7.96
N HIS A 52 -7.24 -3.00 -9.17
CA HIS A 52 -6.08 -2.62 -9.98
C HIS A 52 -6.10 -1.12 -10.30
N ALA A 53 -7.23 -0.60 -10.79
CA ALA A 53 -7.37 0.80 -11.17
C ALA A 53 -7.20 1.76 -9.97
N ASN A 54 -7.79 1.42 -8.83
CA ASN A 54 -7.81 2.24 -7.62
C ASN A 54 -6.59 2.05 -6.71
N SER A 55 -5.54 1.38 -7.19
CA SER A 55 -4.30 1.17 -6.44
C SER A 55 -3.05 1.64 -7.17
N ARG A 56 -3.16 2.09 -8.42
CA ARG A 56 -2.01 2.55 -9.21
C ARG A 56 -1.38 3.80 -8.56
N PRO A 57 -0.07 4.04 -8.76
CA PRO A 57 0.63 5.16 -8.14
C PRO A 57 -0.10 6.50 -8.32
N LEU A 58 -0.57 6.78 -9.53
CA LEU A 58 -1.28 8.03 -9.85
C LEU A 58 -2.60 8.17 -9.09
N PHE A 59 -3.35 7.07 -8.91
CA PHE A 59 -4.55 7.09 -8.09
C PHE A 59 -4.18 7.34 -6.62
N CYS A 60 -3.14 6.68 -6.12
CA CYS A 60 -2.65 6.86 -4.74
C CYS A 60 -2.26 8.31 -4.45
N ALA A 61 -1.58 8.99 -5.39
CA ALA A 61 -1.23 10.39 -5.22
C ALA A 61 -2.44 11.33 -5.33
N LYS A 62 -3.34 11.10 -6.31
CA LYS A 62 -4.54 11.92 -6.50
C LYS A 62 -5.51 11.84 -5.31
N THR A 63 -5.55 10.71 -4.63
CA THR A 63 -6.44 10.47 -3.49
C THR A 63 -5.76 10.66 -2.14
N GLY A 64 -4.48 11.03 -2.12
CA GLY A 64 -3.74 11.31 -0.87
C GLY A 64 -3.33 10.08 -0.07
N LEU A 65 -3.31 8.89 -0.67
CA LEU A 65 -2.71 7.70 -0.07
C LEU A 65 -1.18 7.84 0.03
N VAL A 66 -0.59 8.60 -0.89
CA VAL A 66 0.78 9.13 -0.80
C VAL A 66 0.75 10.63 -1.10
N ASP A 67 1.61 11.41 -0.44
CA ASP A 67 1.70 12.84 -0.72
C ASP A 67 2.37 13.11 -2.08
N GLU A 68 3.32 12.25 -2.50
CA GLU A 68 4.06 12.44 -3.76
C GLU A 68 4.54 11.12 -4.36
N ILE A 69 4.59 11.04 -5.70
CA ILE A 69 5.28 9.97 -6.44
C ILE A 69 6.64 10.51 -6.87
N VAL A 70 7.70 9.87 -6.40
CA VAL A 70 9.08 10.32 -6.61
C VAL A 70 9.78 9.40 -7.60
N ASN A 71 10.60 9.99 -8.47
CA ASN A 71 11.53 9.23 -9.30
C ASN A 71 12.50 8.43 -8.42
N MET A 72 12.78 7.18 -8.79
CA MET A 72 13.66 6.32 -7.98
C MET A 72 15.04 6.95 -7.73
N ALA A 73 15.59 7.66 -8.71
CA ALA A 73 16.87 8.36 -8.60
C ALA A 73 16.84 9.54 -7.60
N ASP A 74 15.67 10.12 -7.37
CA ASP A 74 15.49 11.29 -6.51
C ASP A 74 15.07 10.93 -5.08
N LEU A 75 14.62 9.68 -4.83
CA LEU A 75 14.15 9.22 -3.52
C LEU A 75 15.14 9.54 -2.40
N ARG A 76 16.44 9.34 -2.63
CA ARG A 76 17.49 9.65 -1.64
C ARG A 76 17.50 11.14 -1.25
N LYS A 77 17.22 12.05 -2.18
CA LYS A 77 17.22 13.50 -1.89
C LYS A 77 16.15 13.84 -0.86
N TYR A 78 14.96 13.24 -0.98
CA TYR A 78 13.89 13.39 0.01
C TYR A 78 14.27 12.80 1.37
N LEU A 79 14.91 11.64 1.41
CA LEU A 79 15.38 11.04 2.67
C LEU A 79 16.41 11.93 3.38
N VAL A 80 17.35 12.51 2.63
CA VAL A 80 18.35 13.45 3.16
C VAL A 80 17.67 14.73 3.66
N ALA A 81 16.73 15.28 2.90
CA ALA A 81 15.98 16.48 3.30
C ALA A 81 15.16 16.23 4.57
N PHE A 82 14.47 15.08 4.67
CA PHE A 82 13.73 14.68 5.85
C PHE A 82 14.64 14.53 7.08
N ALA A 83 15.75 13.80 6.94
CA ALA A 83 16.69 13.64 8.04
C ALA A 83 17.27 14.99 8.49
N GLY A 84 17.64 15.85 7.54
CA GLY A 84 18.11 17.21 7.82
C GLY A 84 17.06 18.01 8.61
N ALA A 85 15.81 18.01 8.16
CA ALA A 85 14.71 18.70 8.83
C ALA A 85 14.43 18.13 10.23
N ALA A 86 14.45 16.81 10.40
CA ALA A 86 14.22 16.13 11.68
C ALA A 86 15.27 16.49 12.74
N TYR A 87 16.53 16.66 12.32
CA TYR A 87 17.65 17.00 13.21
C TYR A 87 17.97 18.50 13.30
N GLN A 88 17.27 19.36 12.54
CA GLN A 88 17.55 20.80 12.51
C GLN A 88 17.20 21.51 13.83
N ASN A 89 16.09 21.14 14.47
CA ASN A 89 15.67 21.69 15.78
C ASN A 89 14.83 20.67 16.57
N PRO A 90 15.45 19.60 17.10
CA PRO A 90 14.72 18.53 17.76
C PRO A 90 14.19 18.96 19.14
N LYS A 91 12.97 18.54 19.47
CA LYS A 91 12.34 18.83 20.78
C LYS A 91 12.89 17.99 21.94
N SER A 92 13.68 16.96 21.65
CA SER A 92 14.23 16.03 22.64
C SER A 92 15.54 15.43 22.12
N ILE A 93 16.44 15.07 23.03
CA ILE A 93 17.79 14.56 22.72
C ILE A 93 18.09 13.34 23.58
N CYS A 94 18.68 12.32 22.97
CA CYS A 94 19.36 11.23 23.66
C CYS A 94 20.86 11.31 23.31
N PRO A 95 21.76 11.59 24.27
CA PRO A 95 23.19 11.55 24.03
C PRO A 95 23.63 10.18 23.48
N GLN A 96 24.56 10.17 22.53
CA GLN A 96 24.97 8.93 21.85
C GLN A 96 25.45 7.84 22.82
N HIS A 97 26.16 8.22 23.88
CA HIS A 97 26.63 7.30 24.90
C HIS A 97 25.49 6.74 25.79
N GLN A 98 24.28 7.30 25.72
CA GLN A 98 23.09 6.82 26.44
C GLN A 98 22.13 6.04 25.52
N MET A 99 22.43 5.91 24.22
CA MET A 99 21.61 5.13 23.30
C MET A 99 21.66 3.63 23.66
N ILE A 100 20.48 3.01 23.75
CA ILE A 100 20.35 1.58 24.06
C ILE A 100 20.37 0.73 22.79
N LEU A 101 19.79 1.19 21.68
CA LEU A 101 19.71 0.42 20.43
C LEU A 101 21.07 -0.13 19.94
N PRO A 102 22.17 0.66 19.86
CA PRO A 102 23.47 0.14 19.44
C PRO A 102 24.03 -0.93 20.38
N ARG A 103 23.67 -0.88 21.67
CA ARG A 103 24.11 -1.87 22.68
C ARG A 103 23.34 -3.18 22.51
N ILE A 104 22.04 -3.10 22.24
CA ILE A 104 21.20 -4.28 21.96
C ILE A 104 21.64 -4.98 20.66
N ILE A 105 21.94 -4.23 19.60
CA ILE A 105 22.38 -4.82 18.32
C ILE A 105 23.71 -5.60 18.47
N LYS A 106 24.62 -5.10 19.31
CA LYS A 106 25.89 -5.78 19.61
C LYS A 106 25.74 -6.96 20.59
N GLY A 107 24.69 -6.92 21.41
CA GLY A 107 24.46 -7.80 22.57
C GLY A 107 24.43 -9.27 22.25
#